data_AF-A0AAU8DN95-F1
#
_entry.id   AF-A0AAU8DN95-F1
#
_cell.length_a   1.000
_cell.length_b   1.000
_cell.length_c   1.000
_cell.angle_alpha   90.00
_cell.angle_beta   90.00
_cell.angle_gamma   90.00
#
_symmetry.space_group_name_H-M   'P 1'
#
loop_
_entity.id
_entity.type
_entity.pdbx_description
1 polymer ?
#
loop_
_entity_poly.entity_id
_entity_poly.type
_entity_poly.pdbx_seq_one_letter_code
_entity_poly.pdbx_strand_id
1 'polypeptide(L)'
;MQQSDPGTGATTGGADERSPALDGPVSPAARDGSSASEVTPGRRHRARRGATEPAVDLADGSQRLRGPSAVAVLDREDALGDDTDVVPIGAVPAVRPPVTPKRFRAPAVPTDTLRGWMVTLVLSAVGCVVRFWNLGMATDVGTPIFDEKYYALNAFEVWRLGGIEENPAYGVVVHPPLGKQLIALGEMLFGYTPFGWRFASAVAGTVCIFVIIRVARRLTGSTLLGGIAGVLLICDGVSHVNARVALLDIFQEMFVLIAFACLIADRAQVRSRFAAAALAPNDHPGAATRFGAKLGARWWRFGVGLSLGLATSIKWSGVYWIAFFGVLSVVWDITARRQYGVRRPVAGVVRRDLLPSLWSYVVIGIGTYIASWWAWFASESAWARHILVAETQTWNSEGLKSLAGVWHNSLWQWTWKMLDFHSSLLSPGAPGATDSNPADRHPWESKPWSWPIGTRPVLYYAPADAPAPGCGDGLQNCVRRIFLIGTPALWWIALFVAGWALWRAIGRMDWRYLAILVGYGAGYLPWFANLDRQMYFFYATPLAPFLVLGIVLVLGDVLGSRRFGVERRMLSLGFVALYVGLVVANFIWLWPMLNGDPMTQEMLRAQTWLPSWG
;
A
#
# COMPACT_ATOMS: atom_id res chain seq x y z
N MET A 1 -59.79 -4.52 -12.05
CA MET A 1 -60.94 -3.66 -11.69
C MET A 1 -60.40 -2.24 -11.65
N GLN A 2 -60.82 -1.41 -12.61
CA GLN A 2 -60.39 -0.04 -12.88
C GLN A 2 -60.95 0.96 -11.86
N GLN A 3 -60.30 2.15 -11.84
CA GLN A 3 -60.77 3.52 -11.49
C GLN A 3 -59.85 4.16 -10.43
N SER A 4 -59.42 5.42 -10.49
CA SER A 4 -59.48 6.52 -11.48
C SER A 4 -58.85 7.75 -10.82
N ASP A 5 -58.05 8.54 -11.55
CA ASP A 5 -57.69 9.93 -11.22
C ASP A 5 -58.90 10.88 -11.32
N PRO A 6 -58.87 12.04 -10.63
CA PRO A 6 -58.66 13.34 -11.30
C PRO A 6 -57.75 14.27 -10.44
N GLY A 7 -57.09 15.35 -10.88
CA GLY A 7 -57.23 16.26 -12.02
C GLY A 7 -57.04 17.71 -11.53
N THR A 8 -55.89 18.32 -11.87
CA THR A 8 -55.60 19.76 -12.17
C THR A 8 -56.05 20.94 -11.25
N GLY A 9 -55.10 21.84 -10.98
CA GLY A 9 -55.33 23.26 -10.67
C GLY A 9 -54.08 24.12 -10.93
N ALA A 10 -54.15 25.02 -11.91
CA ALA A 10 -53.10 25.96 -12.31
C ALA A 10 -53.62 27.41 -12.27
N THR A 11 -52.76 28.36 -11.88
CA THR A 11 -52.85 29.82 -12.10
C THR A 11 -51.39 30.36 -12.02
N THR A 12 -50.68 30.80 -13.07
CA THR A 12 -50.76 31.97 -13.99
C THR A 12 -50.50 33.36 -13.39
N GLY A 13 -49.51 34.06 -13.97
CA GLY A 13 -49.33 35.52 -14.02
C GLY A 13 -48.05 36.02 -13.32
N GLY A 14 -47.12 36.75 -13.91
CA GLY A 14 -47.03 37.42 -15.22
C GLY A 14 -45.66 38.10 -15.37
N ALA A 15 -45.23 38.26 -16.62
CA ALA A 15 -43.95 38.85 -17.04
C ALA A 15 -43.94 40.37 -16.98
N ASP A 16 -42.74 40.98 -17.00
CA ASP A 16 -42.50 42.16 -17.83
C ASP A 16 -41.01 42.32 -18.21
N GLU A 17 -40.81 42.66 -19.47
CA GLU A 17 -39.55 42.86 -20.20
C GLU A 17 -38.89 44.21 -19.90
N ARG A 18 -37.56 44.31 -20.11
CA ARG A 18 -36.93 45.24 -21.09
C ARG A 18 -35.40 45.33 -20.91
N SER A 19 -34.67 44.98 -21.97
CA SER A 19 -33.31 45.49 -22.25
C SER A 19 -33.38 46.93 -22.80
N PRO A 20 -32.24 47.65 -22.82
CA PRO A 20 -31.54 47.83 -24.10
C PRO A 20 -30.00 47.75 -24.01
N ALA A 21 -29.39 47.72 -25.20
CA ALA A 21 -28.01 47.42 -25.54
C ALA A 21 -27.08 48.65 -25.69
N LEU A 22 -25.85 48.38 -26.16
CA LEU A 22 -24.77 49.25 -26.73
C LEU A 22 -23.67 49.63 -25.70
N ASP A 23 -22.35 49.51 -25.92
CA ASP A 23 -21.49 49.55 -27.12
C ASP A 23 -20.10 48.88 -26.91
N GLY A 24 -19.51 48.34 -27.98
CA GLY A 24 -18.20 48.79 -28.49
C GLY A 24 -16.85 48.19 -27.96
N PRO A 25 -15.97 47.66 -28.85
CA PRO A 25 -14.72 46.97 -28.50
C PRO A 25 -13.43 47.79 -28.76
N VAL A 26 -12.29 47.47 -28.12
CA VAL A 26 -10.94 47.80 -28.63
C VAL A 26 -9.87 46.78 -28.18
N SER A 27 -9.21 46.16 -29.15
CA SER A 27 -7.79 45.72 -29.12
C SER A 27 -7.06 46.59 -30.19
N PRO A 28 -5.71 46.77 -30.26
CA PRO A 28 -4.69 45.69 -30.22
C PRO A 28 -3.25 46.12 -29.76
N ALA A 29 -2.26 45.23 -30.01
CA ALA A 29 -0.79 45.39 -30.11
C ALA A 29 0.00 44.64 -29.00
N ALA A 30 0.66 43.50 -29.27
CA ALA A 30 1.85 43.22 -30.09
C ALA A 30 3.15 43.86 -29.57
N ARG A 31 4.09 43.04 -29.07
CA ARG A 31 5.49 42.97 -29.53
C ARG A 31 6.33 41.90 -28.84
N ASP A 32 7.26 41.38 -29.65
CA ASP A 32 8.27 40.34 -29.45
C ASP A 32 9.35 40.66 -28.42
N GLY A 33 10.09 39.60 -28.01
CA GLY A 33 11.39 39.75 -27.38
C GLY A 33 12.05 38.44 -26.91
N SER A 34 12.67 37.71 -27.85
CA SER A 34 13.70 36.68 -27.63
C SER A 34 14.86 37.19 -26.74
N SER A 35 15.83 36.45 -26.20
CA SER A 35 16.37 35.11 -26.40
C SER A 35 17.39 34.86 -25.27
N ALA A 36 17.57 33.60 -24.87
CA ALA A 36 18.64 33.15 -23.99
C ALA A 36 19.54 32.19 -24.77
N SER A 37 20.85 32.44 -24.80
CA SER A 37 21.92 31.42 -24.76
C SER A 37 23.26 32.06 -25.12
N GLU A 38 24.18 32.09 -24.15
CA GLU A 38 25.58 32.43 -24.37
C GLU A 38 26.40 31.17 -24.08
N VAL A 39 27.03 30.62 -25.12
CA VAL A 39 27.93 29.46 -25.09
C VAL A 39 29.34 29.95 -25.37
N THR A 40 30.26 29.67 -24.45
CA THR A 40 31.69 29.96 -24.56
C THR A 40 32.44 28.83 -25.30
N PRO A 41 33.39 29.12 -26.21
CA PRO A 41 34.27 28.10 -26.79
C PRO A 41 35.73 28.19 -26.30
N GLY A 42 36.42 27.05 -26.27
CA GLY A 42 37.86 27.01 -26.57
C GLY A 42 38.76 26.17 -25.67
N ARG A 43 39.38 25.13 -26.26
CA ARG A 43 40.81 24.74 -26.09
C ARG A 43 41.13 23.54 -26.99
N ARG A 44 41.74 23.76 -28.16
CA ARG A 44 43.19 23.74 -28.48
C ARG A 44 43.87 22.36 -28.40
N HIS A 45 44.23 21.89 -29.60
CA HIS A 45 45.28 20.93 -29.93
C HIS A 45 46.61 21.14 -29.20
N ARG A 46 47.32 20.04 -28.94
CA ARG A 46 48.79 20.02 -29.04
C ARG A 46 49.29 18.62 -29.43
N ALA A 47 49.99 18.58 -30.57
CA ALA A 47 50.81 17.48 -31.05
C ALA A 47 52.28 17.70 -30.67
N ARG A 48 53.05 16.62 -30.52
CA ARG A 48 54.52 16.46 -30.74
C ARG A 48 54.86 14.98 -30.42
N ARG A 49 55.24 14.10 -31.36
CA ARG A 49 56.48 13.94 -32.18
C ARG A 49 57.79 13.75 -31.40
N GLY A 50 58.50 12.67 -31.75
CA GLY A 50 59.97 12.50 -31.68
C GLY A 50 60.40 11.30 -30.83
N ALA A 51 60.77 10.16 -31.46
CA ALA A 51 62.18 9.74 -31.70
C ALA A 51 62.67 8.85 -30.53
N THR A 52 63.38 7.73 -30.66
CA THR A 52 64.24 7.14 -31.71
C THR A 52 64.58 5.71 -31.26
N GLU A 53 64.74 4.81 -32.23
CA GLU A 53 65.43 3.50 -32.14
C GLU A 53 66.93 3.68 -31.78
N PRO A 54 67.69 2.66 -31.33
CA PRO A 54 67.99 1.49 -32.17
C PRO A 54 68.13 0.11 -31.48
N ALA A 55 68.10 -0.92 -32.33
CA ALA A 55 68.42 -2.31 -32.06
C ALA A 55 69.94 -2.58 -32.06
N VAL A 56 70.41 -3.49 -31.21
CA VAL A 56 71.67 -4.25 -31.39
C VAL A 56 71.53 -5.66 -30.78
N ASP A 57 71.59 -6.63 -31.69
CA ASP A 57 72.26 -7.94 -31.71
C ASP A 57 72.32 -8.96 -30.55
N LEU A 58 72.35 -10.22 -31.00
CA LEU A 58 72.30 -11.51 -30.33
C LEU A 58 73.66 -11.97 -29.77
N ALA A 59 73.66 -12.73 -28.66
CA ALA A 59 74.15 -14.12 -28.56
C ALA A 59 74.45 -14.59 -27.11
N ASP A 60 74.25 -15.91 -26.92
CA ASP A 60 74.78 -16.79 -25.87
C ASP A 60 74.11 -16.70 -24.47
N GLY A 61 73.76 -17.76 -23.73
CA GLY A 61 73.92 -19.20 -23.85
C GLY A 61 73.63 -19.82 -22.47
N SER A 62 73.05 -21.02 -22.46
CA SER A 62 72.93 -21.98 -21.35
C SER A 62 71.74 -21.94 -20.36
N GLN A 63 70.84 -22.92 -20.59
CA GLN A 63 70.26 -23.90 -19.66
C GLN A 63 69.53 -23.47 -18.36
N ARG A 64 68.23 -23.76 -18.30
CA ARG A 64 67.64 -24.85 -17.46
C ARG A 64 66.11 -24.98 -17.63
N LEU A 65 65.69 -26.20 -18.02
CA LEU A 65 64.50 -26.97 -17.62
C LEU A 65 63.11 -26.30 -17.62
N ARG A 66 62.34 -26.59 -18.68
CA ARG A 66 60.88 -26.43 -18.75
C ARG A 66 60.15 -27.62 -18.09
N GLY A 67 59.20 -27.35 -17.21
CA GLY A 67 57.91 -28.08 -17.20
C GLY A 67 56.87 -27.22 -17.93
N PRO A 68 55.55 -27.46 -17.81
CA PRO A 68 54.77 -28.71 -17.70
C PRO A 68 53.69 -28.78 -18.83
N SER A 69 52.89 -29.85 -18.92
CA SER A 69 51.68 -29.89 -19.76
C SER A 69 50.45 -30.40 -19.01
N ALA A 70 49.29 -29.82 -19.35
CA ALA A 70 47.90 -30.06 -18.91
C ALA A 70 47.38 -28.98 -17.93
N VAL A 71 46.99 -27.78 -18.41
CA VAL A 71 45.70 -27.41 -19.05
C VAL A 71 44.49 -27.66 -18.15
N ALA A 72 44.12 -26.62 -17.41
CA ALA A 72 42.73 -26.27 -17.12
C ALA A 72 42.58 -24.79 -17.52
N VAL A 73 41.86 -24.55 -18.62
CA VAL A 73 41.52 -23.19 -19.10
C VAL A 73 40.50 -22.61 -18.13
N LEU A 74 40.99 -21.90 -17.12
CA LEU A 74 40.22 -20.86 -16.45
C LEU A 74 40.33 -19.61 -17.34
N ASP A 75 39.18 -19.07 -17.75
CA ASP A 75 39.09 -17.76 -18.40
C ASP A 75 39.95 -16.75 -17.62
N ARG A 76 41.09 -16.40 -18.21
CA ARG A 76 42.16 -15.61 -17.60
C ARG A 76 41.97 -14.13 -17.94
N GLU A 77 40.77 -13.61 -17.72
CA GLU A 77 40.50 -12.16 -17.76
C GLU A 77 40.22 -11.55 -16.38
N ASP A 78 40.04 -12.36 -15.33
CA ASP A 78 39.74 -11.86 -13.97
C ASP A 78 40.89 -12.06 -12.94
N ALA A 79 42.10 -12.36 -13.41
CA ALA A 79 43.32 -12.47 -12.59
C ALA A 79 44.28 -11.27 -12.73
N LEU A 80 43.82 -10.15 -13.28
CA LEU A 80 44.51 -8.89 -13.09
C LEU A 80 44.18 -8.39 -11.68
N GLY A 81 45.08 -8.72 -10.76
CA GLY A 81 45.28 -7.90 -9.58
C GLY A 81 45.40 -6.45 -10.04
N ASP A 82 44.86 -5.54 -9.24
CA ASP A 82 45.06 -4.11 -9.42
C ASP A 82 46.57 -3.87 -9.66
N ASP A 83 46.95 -3.27 -10.79
CA ASP A 83 48.34 -3.04 -11.23
C ASP A 83 49.15 -2.16 -10.24
N THR A 84 48.54 -1.82 -9.11
CA THR A 84 49.09 -1.04 -8.00
C THR A 84 49.81 -1.88 -6.94
N ASP A 85 49.75 -3.23 -7.02
CA ASP A 85 50.36 -4.14 -6.04
C ASP A 85 51.72 -4.73 -6.45
N VAL A 86 52.25 -4.39 -7.64
CA VAL A 86 53.58 -4.85 -8.08
C VAL A 86 54.65 -3.93 -7.48
N VAL A 87 55.31 -4.40 -6.43
CA VAL A 87 56.43 -3.69 -5.79
C VAL A 87 57.76 -4.25 -6.36
N PRO A 88 58.75 -3.39 -6.68
CA PRO A 88 60.06 -3.84 -7.16
C PRO A 88 60.73 -4.83 -6.19
N ILE A 89 61.53 -5.76 -6.74
CA ILE A 89 62.33 -6.70 -5.94
C ILE A 89 63.25 -5.90 -5.00
N GLY A 90 63.06 -6.03 -3.68
CA GLY A 90 63.78 -5.28 -2.64
C GLY A 90 62.96 -4.21 -1.92
N ALA A 91 61.75 -3.88 -2.39
CA ALA A 91 60.84 -2.97 -1.70
C ALA A 91 59.90 -3.75 -0.75
N VAL A 92 59.76 -3.28 0.49
CA VAL A 92 58.82 -3.86 1.46
C VAL A 92 57.39 -3.52 0.99
N PRO A 93 56.52 -4.51 0.73
CA PRO A 93 55.13 -4.23 0.39
C PRO A 93 54.48 -3.43 1.51
N ALA A 94 53.69 -2.41 1.16
CA ALA A 94 52.95 -1.64 2.15
C ALA A 94 52.10 -2.62 2.98
N VAL A 95 52.40 -2.71 4.28
CA VAL A 95 51.61 -3.51 5.23
C VAL A 95 50.21 -2.93 5.19
N ARG A 96 49.29 -3.61 4.48
CA ARG A 96 47.89 -3.23 4.48
C ARG A 96 47.45 -3.25 5.95
N PRO A 97 46.97 -2.13 6.52
CA PRO A 97 46.47 -2.15 7.87
C PRO A 97 45.43 -3.29 7.95
N PRO A 98 45.46 -4.14 9.00
CA PRO A 98 44.50 -5.21 9.12
C PRO A 98 43.12 -4.57 8.98
N VAL A 99 42.37 -5.01 7.96
CA VAL A 99 40.99 -4.59 7.79
C VAL A 99 40.30 -5.09 9.05
N THR A 100 40.12 -4.20 10.02
CA THR A 100 39.33 -4.51 11.20
C THR A 100 37.98 -4.91 10.65
N PRO A 101 37.55 -6.18 10.82
CA PRO A 101 36.24 -6.56 10.34
C PRO A 101 35.28 -5.62 11.06
N LYS A 102 34.66 -4.69 10.30
CA LYS A 102 33.55 -3.90 10.82
C LYS A 102 32.63 -4.95 11.41
N ARG A 103 32.49 -4.98 12.73
CA ARG A 103 31.73 -6.00 13.44
C ARG A 103 30.30 -5.95 12.90
N PHE A 104 30.02 -6.76 11.89
CA PHE A 104 28.72 -6.86 11.26
C PHE A 104 27.85 -7.64 12.22
N ARG A 105 27.30 -6.94 13.22
CA ARG A 105 26.34 -7.54 14.13
C ARG A 105 25.09 -7.87 13.31
N ALA A 106 24.79 -9.16 13.20
CA ALA A 106 23.46 -9.61 12.86
C ALA A 106 22.46 -8.93 13.82
N PRO A 107 21.26 -8.53 13.35
CA PRO A 107 20.23 -8.00 14.23
C PRO A 107 19.95 -9.02 15.35
N ALA A 108 19.98 -8.59 16.61
CA ALA A 108 19.65 -9.47 17.72
C ALA A 108 18.19 -9.93 17.57
N VAL A 109 17.96 -11.24 17.59
CA VAL A 109 16.60 -11.81 17.56
C VAL A 109 15.96 -11.57 18.93
N PRO A 110 14.69 -11.13 19.01
CA PRO A 110 14.01 -10.99 20.29
C PRO A 110 14.01 -12.32 21.07
N THR A 111 14.48 -12.30 22.31
CA THR A 111 14.59 -13.49 23.16
C THR A 111 13.26 -13.90 23.81
N ASP A 112 12.28 -12.99 23.85
CA ASP A 112 10.96 -13.19 24.49
C ASP A 112 9.91 -13.73 23.50
N THR A 113 10.23 -14.85 22.85
CA THR A 113 9.40 -15.44 21.78
C THR A 113 8.02 -15.86 22.29
N LEU A 114 7.95 -16.63 23.39
CA LEU A 114 6.69 -17.12 23.98
C LEU A 114 5.79 -15.97 24.44
N ARG A 115 6.32 -15.07 25.27
CA ARG A 115 5.56 -13.91 25.80
C ARG A 115 4.91 -13.14 24.66
N GLY A 116 5.66 -12.83 23.62
CA GLY A 116 5.10 -12.04 22.55
C GLY A 116 4.19 -12.83 21.59
N TRP A 117 4.24 -14.16 21.56
CA TRP A 117 3.17 -14.97 20.95
C TRP A 117 1.90 -14.93 21.79
N MET A 118 1.98 -15.08 23.12
CA MET A 118 0.83 -14.94 24.02
C MET A 118 0.16 -13.57 23.87
N VAL A 119 0.94 -12.48 23.90
CA VAL A 119 0.41 -11.12 23.67
C VAL A 119 -0.28 -10.99 22.31
N THR A 120 0.29 -11.59 21.26
CA THR A 120 -0.32 -11.57 19.93
C THR A 120 -1.68 -12.29 19.96
N LEU A 121 -1.73 -13.50 20.50
CA LEU A 121 -2.95 -14.31 20.53
C LEU A 121 -4.04 -13.68 21.39
N VAL A 122 -3.70 -13.21 22.60
CA VAL A 122 -4.66 -12.57 23.50
C VAL A 122 -5.25 -11.30 22.86
N LEU A 123 -4.42 -10.40 22.33
CA LEU A 123 -4.93 -9.18 21.70
C LEU A 123 -5.69 -9.47 20.40
N SER A 124 -5.29 -10.48 19.63
CA SER A 124 -6.06 -10.90 18.45
C SER A 124 -7.42 -11.47 18.84
N ALA A 125 -7.51 -12.21 19.95
CA ALA A 125 -8.78 -12.72 20.47
C ALA A 125 -9.69 -11.58 20.98
N VAL A 126 -9.13 -10.61 21.71
CA VAL A 126 -9.87 -9.39 22.10
C VAL A 126 -10.36 -8.64 20.86
N GLY A 127 -9.48 -8.45 19.89
CA GLY A 127 -9.82 -7.86 18.59
C GLY A 127 -10.95 -8.61 17.89
N CYS A 128 -10.88 -9.94 17.85
CA CYS A 128 -11.93 -10.79 17.29
C CYS A 128 -13.28 -10.53 17.96
N VAL A 129 -13.34 -10.53 19.31
CA VAL A 129 -14.58 -10.23 20.04
C VAL A 129 -15.11 -8.85 19.66
N VAL A 130 -14.25 -7.83 19.58
CA VAL A 130 -14.63 -6.46 19.21
C VAL A 130 -15.15 -6.37 17.77
N ARG A 131 -14.50 -7.05 16.81
CA ARG A 131 -14.91 -7.03 15.40
C ARG A 131 -16.19 -7.84 15.15
N PHE A 132 -16.44 -8.90 15.92
CA PHE A 132 -17.66 -9.72 15.80
C PHE A 132 -18.82 -9.23 16.67
N TRP A 133 -18.60 -8.25 17.55
CA TRP A 133 -19.62 -7.75 18.45
C TRP A 133 -20.86 -7.25 17.69
N ASN A 134 -21.98 -7.94 17.82
CA ASN A 134 -23.24 -7.51 17.21
C ASN A 134 -23.17 -7.29 15.68
N LEU A 135 -22.39 -8.13 14.99
CA LEU A 135 -22.06 -7.97 13.57
C LEU A 135 -23.30 -7.89 12.64
N GLY A 136 -24.38 -8.60 12.98
CA GLY A 136 -25.57 -8.71 12.16
C GLY A 136 -26.66 -7.65 12.37
N MET A 137 -26.47 -6.68 13.29
CA MET A 137 -27.58 -5.85 13.77
C MET A 137 -27.88 -4.60 12.93
N ALA A 138 -26.88 -3.99 12.30
CA ALA A 138 -27.10 -2.82 11.44
C ALA A 138 -27.53 -3.25 10.04
N THR A 139 -28.78 -2.99 9.67
CA THR A 139 -29.34 -3.32 8.33
C THR A 139 -30.37 -2.28 7.92
N ASP A 140 -30.61 -2.16 6.62
CA ASP A 140 -31.70 -1.37 6.06
C ASP A 140 -32.90 -2.30 5.85
N VAL A 141 -33.71 -2.50 6.90
CA VAL A 141 -34.86 -3.44 6.91
C VAL A 141 -34.45 -4.87 6.50
N GLY A 142 -33.36 -5.38 7.07
CA GLY A 142 -32.82 -6.70 6.74
C GLY A 142 -31.98 -6.75 5.46
N THR A 143 -31.86 -5.65 4.73
CA THR A 143 -31.00 -5.54 3.53
C THR A 143 -29.63 -4.90 3.84
N PRO A 144 -28.62 -5.09 2.98
CA PRO A 144 -27.29 -4.52 3.17
C PRO A 144 -27.29 -2.97 3.23
N ILE A 145 -26.33 -2.38 3.94
CA ILE A 145 -26.19 -0.91 4.09
C ILE A 145 -25.10 -0.36 3.18
N PHE A 146 -25.15 0.94 2.85
CA PHE A 146 -24.09 1.59 2.06
C PHE A 146 -23.73 0.77 0.79
N ASP A 147 -22.45 0.68 0.45
CA ASP A 147 -21.93 -0.12 -0.68
C ASP A 147 -22.00 -1.64 -0.45
N GLU A 148 -22.42 -2.14 0.73
CA GLU A 148 -22.75 -3.58 0.86
C GLU A 148 -23.89 -3.97 -0.09
N LYS A 149 -24.74 -3.00 -0.46
CA LYS A 149 -25.81 -3.19 -1.45
C LYS A 149 -25.27 -3.70 -2.79
N TYR A 150 -24.02 -3.39 -3.12
CA TYR A 150 -23.32 -3.90 -4.29
C TYR A 150 -22.54 -5.18 -3.97
N TYR A 151 -21.66 -5.13 -2.96
CA TYR A 151 -20.69 -6.21 -2.74
C TYR A 151 -21.29 -7.47 -2.13
N ALA A 152 -22.25 -7.36 -1.21
CA ALA A 152 -22.94 -8.53 -0.66
C ALA A 152 -23.76 -9.21 -1.76
N LEU A 153 -24.48 -8.43 -2.58
CA LEU A 153 -25.26 -8.99 -3.69
C LEU A 153 -24.36 -9.70 -4.71
N ASN A 154 -23.26 -9.07 -5.15
CA ASN A 154 -22.35 -9.73 -6.10
C ASN A 154 -21.64 -10.94 -5.48
N ALA A 155 -21.30 -10.90 -4.19
CA ALA A 155 -20.75 -12.07 -3.51
C ALA A 155 -21.74 -13.24 -3.48
N PHE A 156 -23.02 -12.96 -3.30
CA PHE A 156 -24.06 -13.96 -3.28
C PHE A 156 -24.25 -14.62 -4.65
N GLU A 157 -24.13 -13.83 -5.72
CA GLU A 157 -24.08 -14.32 -7.10
C GLU A 157 -22.83 -15.18 -7.34
N VAL A 158 -21.65 -14.70 -6.94
CA VAL A 158 -20.38 -15.46 -7.01
C VAL A 158 -20.52 -16.82 -6.35
N TRP A 159 -21.16 -16.89 -5.19
CA TRP A 159 -21.44 -18.15 -4.52
C TRP A 159 -22.41 -19.04 -5.33
N ARG A 160 -23.56 -18.50 -5.75
CA ARG A 160 -24.64 -19.28 -6.38
C ARG A 160 -24.36 -19.70 -7.82
N LEU A 161 -23.54 -18.95 -8.54
CA LEU A 161 -23.32 -19.11 -9.98
C LEU A 161 -21.97 -19.77 -10.30
N GLY A 162 -21.32 -20.41 -9.33
CA GLY A 162 -20.07 -21.14 -9.57
C GLY A 162 -18.85 -20.24 -9.75
N GLY A 163 -18.83 -19.09 -9.06
CA GLY A 163 -17.69 -18.18 -8.98
C GLY A 163 -17.79 -16.93 -9.86
N ILE A 164 -18.87 -16.78 -10.63
CA ILE A 164 -19.13 -15.60 -11.48
C ILE A 164 -20.21 -14.70 -10.88
N GLU A 165 -20.14 -13.43 -11.20
CA GLU A 165 -21.12 -12.41 -10.84
C GLU A 165 -21.93 -12.00 -12.06
N GLU A 166 -23.18 -11.63 -11.84
CA GLU A 166 -23.97 -10.97 -12.86
C GLU A 166 -23.73 -9.45 -12.77
N ASN A 167 -23.90 -8.76 -13.89
CA ASN A 167 -23.87 -7.30 -13.90
C ASN A 167 -25.20 -6.77 -14.43
N PRO A 168 -26.31 -7.00 -13.69
CA PRO A 168 -27.62 -6.47 -14.09
C PRO A 168 -27.57 -4.93 -14.13
N ALA A 169 -28.63 -4.31 -14.68
CA ALA A 169 -28.81 -2.91 -15.14
C ALA A 169 -28.07 -1.73 -14.45
N TYR A 170 -27.43 -1.92 -13.29
CA TYR A 170 -26.63 -0.94 -12.56
C TYR A 170 -25.15 -0.87 -12.99
N GLY A 171 -24.60 -1.85 -13.71
CA GLY A 171 -23.25 -1.76 -14.28
C GLY A 171 -22.10 -1.71 -13.25
N VAL A 172 -22.29 -2.29 -12.05
CA VAL A 172 -21.44 -2.13 -10.86
C VAL A 172 -20.30 -3.14 -10.72
N VAL A 173 -20.14 -4.09 -11.67
CA VAL A 173 -18.96 -4.96 -11.71
C VAL A 173 -17.75 -4.15 -12.21
N VAL A 174 -17.14 -3.39 -11.31
CA VAL A 174 -16.03 -2.47 -11.64
C VAL A 174 -14.72 -2.87 -10.96
N HIS A 175 -14.79 -3.75 -9.96
CA HIS A 175 -13.62 -4.26 -9.25
C HIS A 175 -13.30 -5.72 -9.58
N PRO A 176 -12.00 -6.09 -9.54
CA PRO A 176 -11.56 -7.48 -9.61
C PRO A 176 -12.27 -8.40 -8.59
N PRO A 177 -12.32 -9.73 -8.85
CA PRO A 177 -13.30 -10.60 -8.21
C PRO A 177 -12.93 -11.03 -6.79
N LEU A 178 -11.66 -11.00 -6.37
CA LEU A 178 -11.21 -11.69 -5.15
C LEU A 178 -11.93 -11.20 -3.88
N GLY A 179 -12.16 -9.90 -3.73
CA GLY A 179 -12.81 -9.40 -2.51
C GLY A 179 -14.26 -9.88 -2.40
N LYS A 180 -14.96 -9.99 -3.53
CA LYS A 180 -16.32 -10.55 -3.60
C LYS A 180 -16.31 -12.06 -3.37
N GLN A 181 -15.32 -12.77 -3.91
CA GLN A 181 -15.10 -14.19 -3.60
C GLN A 181 -14.85 -14.44 -2.12
N LEU A 182 -14.15 -13.54 -1.42
CA LEU A 182 -13.93 -13.66 0.03
C LEU A 182 -15.21 -13.41 0.84
N ILE A 183 -16.02 -12.42 0.45
CA ILE A 183 -17.34 -12.19 1.07
C ILE A 183 -18.25 -13.41 0.85
N ALA A 184 -18.23 -13.98 -0.36
CA ALA A 184 -19.02 -15.15 -0.75
C ALA A 184 -18.72 -16.37 0.14
N LEU A 185 -17.48 -16.53 0.64
CA LEU A 185 -17.15 -17.58 1.61
C LEU A 185 -17.93 -17.43 2.92
N GLY A 186 -18.15 -16.20 3.38
CA GLY A 186 -18.96 -15.94 4.58
C GLY A 186 -20.43 -16.28 4.34
N GLU A 187 -20.98 -15.91 3.19
CA GLU A 187 -22.36 -16.22 2.80
C GLU A 187 -22.58 -17.71 2.55
N MET A 188 -21.57 -18.43 2.03
CA MET A 188 -21.60 -19.89 1.89
C MET A 188 -21.72 -20.57 3.26
N LEU A 189 -21.03 -20.07 4.28
CA LEU A 189 -21.01 -20.66 5.62
C LEU A 189 -22.24 -20.32 6.46
N PHE A 190 -22.78 -19.10 6.32
CA PHE A 190 -23.82 -18.57 7.22
C PHE A 190 -25.07 -18.04 6.50
N GLY A 191 -25.18 -18.26 5.19
CA GLY A 191 -26.26 -17.77 4.35
C GLY A 191 -26.15 -16.28 4.00
N TYR A 192 -27.02 -15.83 3.10
CA TYR A 192 -27.18 -14.41 2.75
C TYR A 192 -27.89 -13.66 3.88
N THR A 193 -27.13 -13.42 4.95
CA THR A 193 -27.57 -12.75 6.16
C THR A 193 -26.54 -11.67 6.52
N PRO A 194 -26.93 -10.66 7.32
CA PRO A 194 -26.02 -9.63 7.82
C PRO A 194 -24.75 -10.18 8.46
N PHE A 195 -24.87 -11.32 9.14
CA PHE A 195 -23.72 -12.00 9.70
C PHE A 195 -22.86 -12.65 8.60
N GLY A 196 -23.48 -13.34 7.64
CA GLY A 196 -22.78 -14.05 6.56
C GLY A 196 -21.93 -13.14 5.67
N TRP A 197 -22.50 -12.06 5.11
CA TRP A 197 -21.73 -11.18 4.23
C TRP A 197 -20.66 -10.36 4.96
N ARG A 198 -20.79 -10.14 6.28
CA ARG A 198 -19.77 -9.44 7.09
C ARG A 198 -18.73 -10.35 7.72
N PHE A 199 -18.98 -11.67 7.76
CA PHE A 199 -18.12 -12.62 8.46
C PHE A 199 -16.67 -12.54 7.98
N ALA A 200 -16.46 -12.60 6.67
CA ALA A 200 -15.11 -12.57 6.08
C ALA A 200 -14.37 -11.25 6.36
N SER A 201 -15.08 -10.11 6.32
CA SER A 201 -14.52 -8.79 6.67
C SER A 201 -14.05 -8.74 8.13
N ALA A 202 -14.82 -9.33 9.05
CA ALA A 202 -14.48 -9.35 10.48
C ALA A 202 -13.28 -10.25 10.76
N VAL A 203 -13.17 -11.39 10.06
CA VAL A 203 -11.96 -12.24 10.07
C VAL A 203 -10.76 -11.46 9.53
N ALA A 204 -10.89 -10.77 8.39
CA ALA A 204 -9.80 -10.00 7.80
C ALA A 204 -9.28 -8.91 8.75
N GLY A 205 -10.17 -8.14 9.38
CA GLY A 205 -9.79 -7.16 10.40
C GLY A 205 -9.10 -7.78 11.63
N THR A 206 -9.51 -8.97 12.04
CA THR A 206 -8.86 -9.73 13.12
C THR A 206 -7.44 -10.17 12.72
N VAL A 207 -7.26 -10.61 11.47
CA VAL A 207 -5.95 -10.95 10.91
C VAL A 207 -5.05 -9.71 10.85
N CYS A 208 -5.58 -8.52 10.50
CA CYS A 208 -4.80 -7.28 10.53
C CYS A 208 -4.21 -7.02 11.93
N ILE A 209 -5.00 -7.21 12.99
CA ILE A 209 -4.55 -7.06 14.39
C ILE A 209 -3.43 -8.04 14.72
N PHE A 210 -3.57 -9.31 14.31
CA PHE A 210 -2.51 -10.29 14.48
C PHE A 210 -1.22 -9.86 13.76
N VAL A 211 -1.31 -9.50 12.48
CA VAL A 211 -0.15 -9.18 11.64
C VAL A 211 0.53 -7.90 12.11
N ILE A 212 -0.20 -6.84 12.47
CA ILE A 212 0.39 -5.57 12.91
C ILE A 212 1.22 -5.74 14.18
N ILE A 213 0.76 -6.57 15.14
CA ILE A 213 1.52 -6.89 16.35
C ILE A 213 2.86 -7.54 15.96
N ARG A 214 2.85 -8.50 15.03
CA ARG A 214 4.07 -9.18 14.57
C ARG A 214 5.01 -8.24 13.82
N VAL A 215 4.47 -7.35 13.00
CA VAL A 215 5.24 -6.34 12.26
C VAL A 215 5.89 -5.36 13.23
N ALA A 216 5.13 -4.78 14.16
CA ALA A 216 5.64 -3.85 15.16
C ALA A 216 6.74 -4.48 16.03
N ARG A 217 6.56 -5.75 16.46
CA ARG A 217 7.61 -6.50 17.18
C ARG A 217 8.86 -6.67 16.32
N ARG A 218 8.72 -6.96 15.02
CA ARG A 218 9.86 -7.16 14.11
C ARG A 218 10.59 -5.84 13.80
N LEU A 219 9.88 -4.72 13.74
CA LEU A 219 10.46 -3.39 13.54
C LEU A 219 11.19 -2.88 14.79
N THR A 220 10.67 -3.17 15.99
CA THR A 220 11.15 -2.56 17.23
C THR A 220 11.95 -3.49 18.14
N GLY A 221 11.79 -4.81 17.98
CA GLY A 221 12.30 -5.81 18.91
C GLY A 221 11.58 -5.86 20.26
N SER A 222 10.46 -5.14 20.42
CA SER A 222 9.77 -4.97 21.71
C SER A 222 8.37 -5.57 21.69
N THR A 223 8.09 -6.50 22.61
CA THR A 223 6.74 -7.05 22.82
C THR A 223 5.75 -6.01 23.35
N LEU A 224 6.20 -5.03 24.14
CA LEU A 224 5.36 -3.92 24.59
C LEU A 224 4.88 -3.09 23.40
N LEU A 225 5.80 -2.65 22.53
CA LEU A 225 5.44 -1.84 21.35
C LEU A 225 4.61 -2.65 20.35
N GLY A 226 4.86 -3.96 20.25
CA GLY A 226 3.99 -4.89 19.54
C GLY A 226 2.56 -4.92 20.09
N GLY A 227 2.41 -5.05 21.41
CA GLY A 227 1.11 -5.04 22.06
C GLY A 227 0.38 -3.72 21.91
N ILE A 228 1.10 -2.59 22.05
CA ILE A 228 0.55 -1.25 21.79
C ILE A 228 0.03 -1.16 20.35
N ALA A 229 0.77 -1.63 19.35
CA ALA A 229 0.29 -1.64 17.96
C ALA A 229 -1.04 -2.39 17.79
N GLY A 230 -1.20 -3.53 18.49
CA GLY A 230 -2.46 -4.28 18.52
C GLY A 230 -3.59 -3.49 19.15
N VAL A 231 -3.37 -2.90 20.33
CA VAL A 231 -4.38 -2.08 21.03
C VAL A 231 -4.80 -0.88 20.18
N LEU A 232 -3.85 -0.15 19.60
CA LEU A 232 -4.15 1.01 18.77
C LEU A 232 -4.94 0.64 17.51
N LEU A 233 -4.66 -0.51 16.86
CA LEU A 233 -5.45 -0.95 15.70
C LEU A 233 -6.83 -1.49 16.10
N ILE A 234 -6.95 -2.16 17.26
CA ILE A 234 -8.27 -2.54 17.82
C ILE A 234 -9.14 -1.29 18.00
N CYS A 235 -8.54 -0.23 18.56
CA CYS A 235 -9.20 1.04 18.86
C CYS A 235 -9.17 2.05 17.71
N ASP A 236 -8.87 1.63 16.48
CA ASP A 236 -8.94 2.50 15.30
C ASP A 236 -10.33 2.41 14.65
N GLY A 237 -11.07 3.53 14.63
CA GLY A 237 -12.43 3.59 14.08
C GLY A 237 -12.52 3.24 12.59
N VAL A 238 -11.53 3.61 11.76
CA VAL A 238 -11.52 3.29 10.32
C VAL A 238 -11.37 1.79 10.10
N SER A 239 -10.37 1.17 10.75
CA SER A 239 -10.18 -0.28 10.71
C SER A 239 -11.40 -1.00 11.29
N HIS A 240 -11.94 -0.53 12.43
CA HIS A 240 -13.08 -1.15 13.11
C HIS A 240 -14.33 -1.19 12.26
N VAL A 241 -14.75 -0.06 11.70
CA VAL A 241 -15.95 0.03 10.87
C VAL A 241 -15.80 -0.80 9.60
N ASN A 242 -14.68 -0.70 8.87
CA ASN A 242 -14.49 -1.48 7.64
C ASN A 242 -14.35 -3.00 7.88
N ALA A 243 -13.90 -3.43 9.06
CA ALA A 243 -13.94 -4.85 9.40
C ALA A 243 -15.36 -5.36 9.70
N ARG A 244 -16.32 -4.47 9.92
CA ARG A 244 -17.71 -4.80 10.30
C ARG A 244 -18.72 -4.56 9.20
N VAL A 245 -18.26 -4.24 8.00
CA VAL A 245 -19.08 -3.98 6.82
C VAL A 245 -18.49 -4.79 5.67
N ALA A 246 -19.32 -5.34 4.80
CA ALA A 246 -18.92 -6.14 3.64
C ALA A 246 -18.34 -5.26 2.51
N LEU A 247 -17.23 -4.56 2.80
CA LEU A 247 -16.46 -3.76 1.85
C LEU A 247 -15.15 -4.43 1.49
N LEU A 248 -14.67 -4.12 0.29
CA LEU A 248 -13.42 -4.65 -0.26
C LEU A 248 -12.16 -4.11 0.47
N ASP A 249 -12.26 -2.92 1.07
CA ASP A 249 -11.12 -2.17 1.60
C ASP A 249 -10.38 -2.87 2.73
N ILE A 250 -11.08 -3.61 3.59
CA ILE A 250 -10.45 -4.35 4.70
C ILE A 250 -9.61 -5.54 4.19
N PHE A 251 -10.03 -6.21 3.12
CA PHE A 251 -9.26 -7.28 2.52
C PHE A 251 -8.01 -6.73 1.85
N GLN A 252 -8.12 -5.58 1.17
CA GLN A 252 -6.96 -4.91 0.59
C GLN A 252 -5.98 -4.47 1.68
N GLU A 253 -6.45 -3.86 2.77
CA GLU A 253 -5.63 -3.53 3.95
C GLU A 253 -4.88 -4.76 4.47
N MET A 254 -5.59 -5.88 4.67
CA MET A 254 -5.02 -7.13 5.16
C MET A 254 -3.88 -7.61 4.27
N PHE A 255 -4.08 -7.73 2.96
CA PHE A 255 -3.04 -8.23 2.06
C PHE A 255 -1.89 -7.24 1.88
N VAL A 256 -2.13 -5.93 1.92
CA VAL A 256 -1.07 -4.91 1.93
C VAL A 256 -0.23 -5.03 3.20
N LEU A 257 -0.86 -5.22 4.36
CA LEU A 257 -0.16 -5.39 5.64
C LEU A 257 0.61 -6.71 5.70
N ILE A 258 0.07 -7.81 5.17
CA ILE A 258 0.79 -9.08 5.00
C ILE A 258 1.98 -8.90 4.06
N ALA A 259 1.81 -8.22 2.92
CA ALA A 259 2.91 -7.91 2.00
C ALA A 259 4.01 -7.11 2.70
N PHE A 260 3.65 -6.11 3.52
CA PHE A 260 4.61 -5.37 4.32
C PHE A 260 5.33 -6.26 5.33
N ALA A 261 4.61 -7.15 6.03
CA ALA A 261 5.20 -8.12 6.94
C ALA A 261 6.23 -9.04 6.25
N CYS A 262 5.88 -9.55 5.07
CA CYS A 262 6.78 -10.33 4.22
C CYS A 262 8.00 -9.51 3.78
N LEU A 263 7.82 -8.24 3.41
CA LEU A 263 8.90 -7.35 2.98
C LEU A 263 9.91 -7.08 4.13
N ILE A 264 9.41 -6.86 5.36
CA ILE A 264 10.29 -6.71 6.54
C ILE A 264 11.00 -8.03 6.86
N ALA A 265 10.34 -9.18 6.71
CA ALA A 265 10.95 -10.49 6.92
C ALA A 265 12.03 -10.80 5.87
N ASP A 266 11.79 -10.48 4.59
CA ASP A 266 12.74 -10.60 3.48
C ASP A 266 14.00 -9.77 3.77
N ARG A 267 13.81 -8.51 4.19
CA ARG A 267 14.91 -7.62 4.60
C ARG A 267 15.79 -8.23 5.69
N ALA A 268 15.18 -8.81 6.72
CA ALA A 268 15.91 -9.44 7.82
C ALA A 268 16.66 -10.69 7.34
N GLN A 269 16.01 -11.53 6.53
CA GLN A 269 16.61 -12.75 5.99
C GLN A 269 17.81 -12.44 5.09
N VAL A 270 17.71 -11.46 4.19
CA VAL A 270 18.81 -11.09 3.31
C VAL A 270 20.02 -10.61 4.07
N ARG A 271 19.84 -9.81 5.12
CA ARG A 271 20.96 -9.40 5.98
C ARG A 271 21.56 -10.55 6.75
N SER A 272 20.75 -11.47 7.25
CA SER A 272 21.28 -12.68 7.91
C SER A 272 22.12 -13.53 6.95
N ARG A 273 21.69 -13.67 5.68
CA ARG A 273 22.42 -14.40 4.64
C ARG A 273 23.73 -13.69 4.26
N PHE A 274 23.72 -12.36 4.12
CA PHE A 274 24.96 -11.60 3.89
C PHE A 274 25.91 -11.65 5.09
N ALA A 275 25.39 -11.61 6.32
CA ALA A 275 26.21 -11.78 7.52
C ALA A 275 26.87 -13.17 7.56
N ALA A 276 26.10 -14.23 7.30
CA ALA A 276 26.62 -15.58 7.21
C ALA A 276 27.69 -15.70 6.11
N ALA A 277 27.44 -15.13 4.93
CA ALA A 277 28.40 -15.14 3.81
C ALA A 277 29.69 -14.36 4.12
N ALA A 278 29.62 -13.29 4.91
CA ALA A 278 30.78 -12.50 5.32
C ALA A 278 31.64 -13.20 6.40
N LEU A 279 31.06 -14.14 7.15
CA LEU A 279 31.75 -14.94 8.17
C LEU A 279 32.25 -16.28 7.63
N ALA A 280 31.82 -16.65 6.43
CA ALA A 280 32.17 -17.92 5.81
C ALA A 280 33.65 -17.94 5.39
N PRO A 281 34.36 -19.08 5.52
CA PRO A 281 35.73 -19.22 5.02
C PRO A 281 35.88 -18.80 3.55
N ASN A 282 37.08 -18.33 3.17
CA ASN A 282 37.38 -17.76 1.84
C ASN A 282 37.02 -18.68 0.66
N ASP A 283 36.89 -19.99 0.89
CA ASP A 283 36.49 -20.98 -0.10
C ASP A 283 34.98 -21.07 -0.35
N HIS A 284 34.14 -20.27 0.31
CA HIS A 284 32.71 -20.25 0.01
C HIS A 284 32.44 -19.63 -1.37
N PRO A 285 31.87 -20.39 -2.32
CA PRO A 285 31.58 -19.92 -3.67
C PRO A 285 30.47 -18.86 -3.63
N GLY A 286 30.86 -17.60 -3.45
CA GLY A 286 29.95 -16.46 -3.42
C GLY A 286 30.42 -15.28 -2.57
N ALA A 287 31.21 -15.50 -1.51
CA ALA A 287 31.68 -14.43 -0.62
C ALA A 287 32.68 -13.48 -1.32
N ALA A 288 33.49 -14.00 -2.25
CA ALA A 288 34.59 -13.28 -2.89
C ALA A 288 34.23 -12.53 -4.19
N THR A 289 33.00 -12.62 -4.70
CA THR A 289 32.70 -11.98 -6.01
C THR A 289 32.47 -10.47 -5.89
N ARG A 290 32.91 -9.69 -6.89
CA ARG A 290 32.69 -8.22 -6.97
C ARG A 290 31.23 -7.76 -6.84
N PHE A 291 30.30 -8.70 -7.01
CA PHE A 291 28.86 -8.51 -6.98
C PHE A 291 28.19 -8.98 -5.67
N GLY A 292 28.92 -9.56 -4.71
CA GLY A 292 28.44 -10.04 -3.39
C GLY A 292 28.04 -11.53 -3.34
N ALA A 293 27.36 -11.99 -2.30
CA ALA A 293 26.85 -13.37 -2.23
C ALA A 293 25.62 -13.61 -3.13
N LYS A 294 25.43 -14.86 -3.57
CA LYS A 294 24.14 -15.33 -4.15
C LYS A 294 23.18 -15.60 -2.97
N LEU A 295 21.98 -15.02 -3.02
CA LEU A 295 21.04 -15.09 -1.91
C LEU A 295 20.11 -16.31 -1.95
N GLY A 296 20.11 -17.08 -3.05
CA GLY A 296 19.19 -18.22 -3.23
C GLY A 296 17.71 -17.79 -3.29
N ALA A 297 16.81 -18.74 -3.06
CA ALA A 297 15.37 -18.49 -3.08
C ALA A 297 14.93 -17.53 -1.95
N ARG A 298 14.17 -16.49 -2.31
CA ARG A 298 13.66 -15.47 -1.38
C ARG A 298 12.15 -15.65 -1.20
N TRP A 299 11.77 -16.67 -0.43
CA TRP A 299 10.35 -17.01 -0.19
C TRP A 299 9.53 -15.88 0.43
N TRP A 300 10.16 -15.04 1.27
CA TRP A 300 9.50 -13.84 1.77
C TRP A 300 9.19 -12.84 0.67
N ARG A 301 10.09 -12.66 -0.30
CA ARG A 301 9.85 -11.79 -1.47
C ARG A 301 8.77 -12.37 -2.40
N PHE A 302 8.73 -13.68 -2.59
CA PHE A 302 7.60 -14.36 -3.23
C PHE A 302 6.29 -14.04 -2.51
N GLY A 303 6.27 -14.12 -1.17
CA GLY A 303 5.12 -13.75 -0.36
C GLY A 303 4.68 -12.29 -0.52
N VAL A 304 5.62 -11.36 -0.74
CA VAL A 304 5.29 -9.95 -1.08
C VAL A 304 4.53 -9.91 -2.40
N GLY A 305 5.07 -10.54 -3.45
CA GLY A 305 4.46 -10.60 -4.77
C GLY A 305 3.06 -11.20 -4.76
N LEU A 306 2.90 -12.36 -4.12
CA LEU A 306 1.62 -13.03 -3.96
C LEU A 306 0.61 -12.15 -3.23
N SER A 307 0.99 -11.57 -2.08
CA SER A 307 0.09 -10.76 -1.28
C SER A 307 -0.32 -9.46 -2.01
N LEU A 308 0.60 -8.80 -2.71
CA LEU A 308 0.26 -7.62 -3.51
C LEU A 308 -0.55 -7.96 -4.77
N GLY A 309 -0.32 -9.14 -5.35
CA GLY A 309 -1.19 -9.70 -6.40
C GLY A 309 -2.61 -9.92 -5.91
N LEU A 310 -2.79 -10.50 -4.71
CA LEU A 310 -4.10 -10.64 -4.06
C LEU A 310 -4.72 -9.28 -3.75
N ALA A 311 -3.97 -8.31 -3.22
CA ALA A 311 -4.45 -6.95 -3.00
C ALA A 311 -4.93 -6.28 -4.31
N THR A 312 -4.18 -6.46 -5.40
CA THR A 312 -4.55 -5.96 -6.74
C THR A 312 -5.77 -6.67 -7.32
N SER A 313 -5.97 -7.94 -6.94
CA SER A 313 -7.15 -8.76 -7.30
C SER A 313 -8.40 -8.39 -6.50
N ILE A 314 -8.30 -7.45 -5.55
CA ILE A 314 -9.42 -6.88 -4.81
C ILE A 314 -9.74 -5.48 -5.34
N LYS A 315 -8.71 -4.61 -5.43
CA LYS A 315 -8.80 -3.29 -6.06
C LYS A 315 -7.46 -2.94 -6.71
N TRP A 316 -7.51 -2.28 -7.86
CA TRP A 316 -6.29 -1.93 -8.61
C TRP A 316 -5.36 -0.94 -7.91
N SER A 317 -5.84 -0.20 -6.89
CA SER A 317 -4.96 0.60 -6.05
C SER A 317 -3.87 -0.24 -5.36
N GLY A 318 -4.02 -1.57 -5.28
CA GLY A 318 -2.96 -2.50 -4.87
C GLY A 318 -1.66 -2.38 -5.70
N VAL A 319 -1.73 -1.97 -6.97
CA VAL A 319 -0.57 -1.76 -7.86
C VAL A 319 0.37 -0.68 -7.30
N TYR A 320 -0.15 0.31 -6.58
CA TYR A 320 0.68 1.36 -5.98
C TYR A 320 1.70 0.76 -5.00
N TRP A 321 1.30 -0.22 -4.20
CA TRP A 321 2.23 -0.90 -3.29
C TRP A 321 3.21 -1.80 -4.03
N ILE A 322 2.88 -2.36 -5.19
CA ILE A 322 3.84 -3.09 -6.03
C ILE A 322 4.99 -2.16 -6.44
N ALA A 323 4.66 -0.96 -6.93
CA ALA A 323 5.66 0.03 -7.33
C ALA A 323 6.51 0.50 -6.13
N PHE A 324 5.87 0.95 -5.05
CA PHE A 324 6.55 1.53 -3.89
C PHE A 324 7.39 0.50 -3.12
N PHE A 325 6.85 -0.70 -2.86
CA PHE A 325 7.61 -1.76 -2.20
C PHE A 325 8.67 -2.36 -3.12
N GLY A 326 8.44 -2.41 -4.43
CA GLY A 326 9.44 -2.77 -5.43
C GLY A 326 10.68 -1.86 -5.34
N VAL A 327 10.48 -0.55 -5.41
CA VAL A 327 11.57 0.45 -5.28
C VAL A 327 12.26 0.32 -3.92
N LEU A 328 11.51 0.24 -2.83
CA LEU A 328 12.09 0.09 -1.49
C LEU A 328 12.92 -1.19 -1.36
N SER A 329 12.47 -2.30 -1.96
CA SER A 329 13.20 -3.57 -1.94
C SER A 329 14.54 -3.48 -2.67
N VAL A 330 14.59 -2.78 -3.82
CA VAL A 330 15.81 -2.52 -4.59
C VAL A 330 16.77 -1.65 -3.78
N VAL A 331 16.28 -0.56 -3.17
CA VAL A 331 17.08 0.30 -2.28
C VAL A 331 17.65 -0.51 -1.12
N TRP A 332 16.87 -1.41 -0.53
CA TRP A 332 17.32 -2.27 0.55
C TRP A 332 18.36 -3.32 0.14
N ASP A 333 18.23 -3.90 -1.05
CA ASP A 333 19.23 -4.83 -1.58
C ASP A 333 20.55 -4.11 -1.88
N ILE A 334 20.51 -2.92 -2.49
CA ILE A 334 21.71 -2.09 -2.75
C ILE A 334 22.38 -1.70 -1.42
N THR A 335 21.61 -1.22 -0.45
CA THR A 335 22.14 -0.78 0.86
C THR A 335 22.67 -1.96 1.68
N ALA A 336 22.05 -3.14 1.61
CA ALA A 336 22.59 -4.35 2.23
C ALA A 336 23.95 -4.71 1.61
N ARG A 337 24.07 -4.74 0.28
CA ARG A 337 25.34 -5.02 -0.40
C ARG A 337 26.43 -4.01 -0.03
N ARG A 338 26.09 -2.71 0.00
CA ARG A 338 27.01 -1.64 0.46
C ARG A 338 27.47 -1.88 1.90
N GLN A 339 26.54 -2.24 2.78
CA GLN A 339 26.83 -2.46 4.19
C GLN A 339 27.87 -3.58 4.36
N TYR A 340 27.74 -4.70 3.64
CA TYR A 340 28.69 -5.83 3.71
C TYR A 340 29.90 -5.70 2.78
N GLY A 341 30.25 -4.49 2.31
CA GLY A 341 31.51 -4.23 1.61
C GLY A 341 31.57 -4.70 0.15
N VAL A 342 30.43 -4.96 -0.49
CA VAL A 342 30.40 -5.36 -1.91
C VAL A 342 30.90 -4.20 -2.80
N ARG A 343 31.94 -4.43 -3.60
CA ARG A 343 32.59 -3.43 -4.47
C ARG A 343 31.62 -2.76 -5.46
N ARG A 344 30.78 -3.55 -6.16
CA ARG A 344 29.79 -3.05 -7.14
C ARG A 344 28.36 -3.39 -6.71
N PRO A 345 27.77 -2.65 -5.75
CA PRO A 345 26.48 -3.02 -5.14
C PRO A 345 25.32 -2.93 -6.14
N VAL A 346 25.28 -1.89 -6.98
CA VAL A 346 24.22 -1.70 -7.99
C VAL A 346 24.28 -2.79 -9.06
N ALA A 347 25.47 -3.00 -9.65
CA ALA A 347 25.66 -4.08 -10.63
C ALA A 347 25.38 -5.46 -10.01
N GLY A 348 25.63 -5.63 -8.71
CA GLY A 348 25.28 -6.86 -7.99
C GLY A 348 23.78 -7.11 -7.92
N VAL A 349 22.98 -6.08 -7.64
CA VAL A 349 21.51 -6.18 -7.69
C VAL A 349 21.02 -6.46 -9.10
N VAL A 350 21.51 -5.72 -10.10
CA VAL A 350 21.11 -5.92 -11.51
C VAL A 350 21.42 -7.34 -11.96
N ARG A 351 22.62 -7.84 -11.70
CA ARG A 351 23.04 -9.17 -12.16
C ARG A 351 22.41 -10.32 -11.39
N ARG A 352 22.12 -10.15 -10.09
CA ARG A 352 21.70 -11.28 -9.22
C ARG A 352 20.27 -11.23 -8.71
N ASP A 353 19.73 -10.03 -8.52
CA ASP A 353 18.44 -9.86 -7.89
C ASP A 353 17.37 -9.36 -8.86
N LEU A 354 17.72 -8.75 -10.00
CA LEU A 354 16.73 -8.20 -10.94
C LEU A 354 15.73 -9.25 -11.43
N LEU A 355 16.19 -10.32 -12.07
CA LEU A 355 15.30 -11.36 -12.58
C LEU A 355 14.48 -12.04 -11.46
N PRO A 356 15.07 -12.46 -10.32
CA PRO A 356 14.28 -12.98 -9.20
C PRO A 356 13.27 -11.99 -8.62
N SER A 357 13.58 -10.69 -8.64
CA SER A 357 12.68 -9.64 -8.16
C SER A 357 11.54 -9.37 -9.13
N LEU A 358 11.82 -9.31 -10.45
CA LEU A 358 10.80 -9.22 -11.48
C LEU A 358 9.89 -10.45 -11.45
N TRP A 359 10.46 -11.64 -11.29
CA TRP A 359 9.68 -12.85 -11.10
C TRP A 359 8.73 -12.73 -9.89
N SER A 360 9.27 -12.34 -8.74
CA SER A 360 8.47 -12.27 -7.52
C SER A 360 7.42 -11.16 -7.54
N TYR A 361 7.75 -9.94 -7.95
CA TYR A 361 6.80 -8.82 -7.91
C TYR A 361 5.85 -8.80 -9.11
N VAL A 362 6.38 -9.03 -10.31
CA VAL A 362 5.64 -8.85 -11.56
C VAL A 362 4.99 -10.16 -11.99
N VAL A 363 5.77 -11.23 -12.17
CA VAL A 363 5.21 -12.50 -12.69
C VAL A 363 4.23 -13.13 -11.71
N ILE A 364 4.59 -13.24 -10.42
CA ILE A 364 3.67 -13.75 -9.41
C ILE A 364 2.50 -12.79 -9.20
N GLY A 365 2.72 -11.48 -9.21
CA GLY A 365 1.64 -10.49 -9.07
C GLY A 365 0.59 -10.61 -10.18
N ILE A 366 1.03 -10.62 -11.44
CA ILE A 366 0.18 -10.79 -12.63
C ILE A 366 -0.46 -12.18 -12.63
N GLY A 367 0.31 -13.24 -12.35
CA GLY A 367 -0.20 -14.61 -12.29
C GLY A 367 -1.29 -14.77 -11.23
N THR A 368 -1.12 -14.14 -10.06
CA THR A 368 -2.13 -14.12 -8.99
C THR A 368 -3.38 -13.36 -9.41
N TYR A 369 -3.20 -12.20 -10.07
CA TYR A 369 -4.31 -11.43 -10.62
C TYR A 369 -5.12 -12.26 -11.62
N ILE A 370 -4.48 -12.83 -12.63
CA ILE A 370 -5.14 -13.67 -13.64
C ILE A 370 -5.81 -14.88 -12.99
N ALA A 371 -5.14 -15.53 -12.03
CA ALA A 371 -5.70 -16.66 -11.30
C ALA A 371 -6.97 -16.31 -10.49
N SER A 372 -7.11 -15.06 -10.03
CA SER A 372 -8.34 -14.63 -9.33
C SER A 372 -9.58 -14.67 -10.25
N TRP A 373 -9.38 -14.57 -11.57
CA TRP A 373 -10.43 -14.67 -12.59
C TRP A 373 -10.74 -16.10 -13.02
N TRP A 374 -10.29 -17.12 -12.26
CA TRP A 374 -10.46 -18.54 -12.62
C TRP A 374 -11.90 -18.89 -13.04
N ALA A 375 -12.91 -18.41 -12.32
CA ALA A 375 -14.31 -18.74 -12.58
C ALA A 375 -14.83 -18.07 -13.86
N TRP A 376 -14.36 -16.86 -14.15
CA TRP A 376 -14.66 -16.16 -15.39
C TRP A 376 -14.12 -16.94 -16.61
N PHE A 377 -12.91 -17.51 -16.49
CA PHE A 377 -12.33 -18.40 -17.51
C PHE A 377 -13.02 -19.77 -17.58
N ALA A 378 -13.52 -20.29 -16.47
CA ALA A 378 -14.17 -21.60 -16.42
C ALA A 378 -15.63 -21.58 -16.92
N SER A 379 -16.33 -20.45 -16.82
CA SER A 379 -17.77 -20.36 -17.11
C SER A 379 -18.10 -19.66 -18.42
N GLU A 380 -18.86 -20.31 -19.30
CA GLU A 380 -19.36 -19.71 -20.55
C GLU A 380 -20.36 -18.57 -20.31
N SER A 381 -21.08 -18.58 -19.19
CA SER A 381 -22.03 -17.51 -18.86
C SER A 381 -21.40 -16.33 -18.12
N ALA A 382 -20.07 -16.28 -18.01
CA ALA A 382 -19.39 -15.21 -17.29
C ALA A 382 -19.68 -13.84 -17.93
N TRP A 383 -19.95 -12.84 -17.08
CA TRP A 383 -20.25 -11.49 -17.55
C TRP A 383 -19.14 -10.95 -18.47
N ALA A 384 -19.56 -10.28 -19.56
CA ALA A 384 -18.69 -9.73 -20.58
C ALA A 384 -17.79 -10.73 -21.34
N ARG A 385 -17.94 -12.05 -21.15
CA ARG A 385 -17.11 -13.09 -21.83
C ARG A 385 -17.33 -13.17 -23.33
N HIS A 386 -18.58 -13.04 -23.78
CA HIS A 386 -18.96 -13.12 -25.20
C HIS A 386 -19.39 -11.77 -25.77
N ILE A 387 -19.26 -10.68 -25.00
CA ILE A 387 -19.64 -9.37 -25.49
C ILE A 387 -18.53 -8.87 -26.43
N LEU A 388 -18.74 -9.06 -27.74
CA LEU A 388 -18.14 -8.21 -28.76
C LEU A 388 -18.83 -6.86 -28.66
N VAL A 389 -18.32 -5.98 -27.80
CA VAL A 389 -18.88 -4.62 -27.73
C VAL A 389 -18.49 -3.96 -29.05
N ALA A 390 -19.49 -3.79 -29.90
CA ALA A 390 -19.47 -2.99 -31.10
C ALA A 390 -19.21 -1.52 -30.73
N GLU A 391 -17.95 -1.18 -30.48
CA GLU A 391 -17.38 0.16 -30.53
C GLU A 391 -15.85 0.09 -30.40
N THR A 392 -15.21 -0.73 -31.25
CA THR A 392 -13.78 -0.54 -31.54
C THR A 392 -13.61 0.68 -32.45
N GLN A 393 -13.99 1.87 -31.97
CA GLN A 393 -13.53 3.11 -32.59
C GLN A 393 -12.17 3.47 -31.96
N THR A 394 -11.14 3.39 -32.80
CA THR A 394 -9.76 3.92 -32.60
C THR A 394 -8.84 3.20 -31.61
N TRP A 395 -8.50 1.93 -31.89
CA TRP A 395 -7.15 1.44 -31.55
C TRP A 395 -6.33 1.39 -32.83
N ASN A 396 -5.29 2.21 -32.95
CA ASN A 396 -4.45 2.30 -34.17
C ASN A 396 -3.06 1.70 -33.95
N SER A 397 -3.00 0.53 -33.31
CA SER A 397 -1.75 -0.24 -33.15
C SER A 397 -1.93 -1.66 -33.72
N GLU A 398 -1.54 -1.85 -34.98
CA GLU A 398 -1.63 -3.15 -35.68
C GLU A 398 -0.89 -4.27 -34.95
N GLY A 399 0.21 -3.96 -34.24
CA GLY A 399 0.98 -4.94 -33.47
C GLY A 399 0.23 -5.53 -32.27
N LEU A 400 -0.42 -4.68 -31.45
CA LEU A 400 -1.18 -5.14 -30.27
C LEU A 400 -2.50 -5.80 -30.66
N LYS A 401 -3.12 -5.39 -31.78
CA LYS A 401 -4.28 -6.09 -32.37
C LYS A 401 -3.97 -7.54 -32.71
N SER A 402 -2.77 -7.84 -33.23
CA SER A 402 -2.39 -9.21 -33.59
C SER A 402 -2.26 -10.12 -32.37
N LEU A 403 -1.68 -9.63 -31.27
CA LEU A 403 -1.60 -10.36 -29.99
C LEU A 403 -2.98 -10.54 -29.34
N ALA A 404 -3.84 -9.52 -29.45
CA ALA A 404 -5.23 -9.56 -28.99
C ALA A 404 -6.17 -10.36 -29.92
N GLY A 405 -5.71 -10.78 -31.11
CA GLY A 405 -6.46 -11.62 -32.05
C GLY A 405 -6.22 -13.12 -31.86
N VAL A 406 -5.14 -13.52 -31.19
CA VAL A 406 -4.85 -14.94 -30.87
C VAL A 406 -5.82 -15.50 -29.82
N TRP A 407 -6.39 -14.61 -28.99
CA TRP A 407 -7.40 -14.89 -27.98
C TRP A 407 -8.54 -13.93 -28.30
N HIS A 408 -9.76 -14.36 -28.56
CA HIS A 408 -10.88 -13.40 -28.68
C HIS A 408 -11.06 -12.71 -27.30
N ASN A 409 -10.36 -11.59 -27.08
CA ASN A 409 -9.84 -11.17 -25.77
C ASN A 409 -10.85 -10.35 -24.95
N SER A 410 -11.95 -10.98 -24.55
CA SER A 410 -13.01 -10.36 -23.76
C SER A 410 -12.55 -9.88 -22.38
N LEU A 411 -11.58 -10.55 -21.73
CA LEU A 411 -11.06 -10.10 -20.43
C LEU A 411 -10.32 -8.76 -20.54
N TRP A 412 -9.51 -8.57 -21.59
CA TRP A 412 -8.79 -7.31 -21.78
C TRP A 412 -9.73 -6.17 -22.13
N GLN A 413 -10.74 -6.43 -22.98
CA GLN A 413 -11.78 -5.45 -23.28
C GLN A 413 -12.58 -5.09 -22.04
N TRP A 414 -12.89 -6.09 -21.20
CA TRP A 414 -13.59 -5.86 -19.94
C TRP A 414 -12.73 -5.07 -18.94
N THR A 415 -11.43 -5.40 -18.86
CA THR A 415 -10.44 -4.64 -18.09
C THR A 415 -10.37 -3.19 -18.58
N TRP A 416 -10.42 -2.95 -19.89
CA TRP A 416 -10.47 -1.58 -20.43
C TRP A 416 -11.76 -0.86 -20.01
N LYS A 417 -12.93 -1.50 -20.10
CA LYS A 417 -14.19 -0.89 -19.64
C LYS A 417 -14.17 -0.56 -18.15
N MET A 418 -13.60 -1.43 -17.32
CA MET A 418 -13.39 -1.12 -15.90
C MET A 418 -12.49 0.11 -15.72
N LEU A 419 -11.41 0.23 -16.50
CA LEU A 419 -10.52 1.38 -16.46
C LEU A 419 -11.21 2.66 -16.93
N ASP A 420 -11.97 2.59 -18.01
CA ASP A 420 -12.76 3.69 -18.53
C ASP A 420 -13.71 4.21 -17.45
N PHE A 421 -14.52 3.34 -16.84
CA PHE A 421 -15.37 3.67 -15.69
C PHE A 421 -14.59 4.37 -14.56
N HIS A 422 -13.43 3.82 -14.16
CA HIS A 422 -12.63 4.42 -13.08
C HIS A 422 -12.03 5.78 -13.43
N SER A 423 -11.75 6.02 -14.71
CA SER A 423 -11.19 7.26 -15.23
C SER A 423 -12.24 8.33 -15.49
N SER A 424 -13.47 7.94 -15.80
CA SER A 424 -14.61 8.81 -16.06
C SER A 424 -15.53 9.02 -14.85
N LEU A 425 -15.28 8.34 -13.72
CA LEU A 425 -15.95 8.57 -12.44
C LEU A 425 -15.48 9.90 -11.80
N LEU A 426 -15.89 10.99 -12.41
CA LEU A 426 -15.55 12.36 -12.04
C LEU A 426 -16.64 12.96 -11.14
N SER A 427 -16.24 13.82 -10.21
CA SER A 427 -17.16 14.55 -9.35
C SER A 427 -18.06 15.46 -10.20
N PRO A 428 -19.37 15.55 -9.91
CA PRO A 428 -20.25 16.48 -10.60
C PRO A 428 -19.71 17.92 -10.63
N GLY A 429 -19.79 18.55 -11.81
CA GLY A 429 -19.24 19.87 -12.09
C GLY A 429 -17.71 19.92 -12.31
N ALA A 430 -17.01 18.78 -12.31
CA ALA A 430 -15.60 18.73 -12.71
C ALA A 430 -15.45 18.70 -14.25
N PRO A 431 -14.30 19.15 -14.79
CA PRO A 431 -14.05 19.10 -16.24
C PRO A 431 -14.16 17.67 -16.77
N GLY A 432 -15.05 17.45 -17.75
CA GLY A 432 -15.29 16.14 -18.36
C GLY A 432 -16.26 15.22 -17.60
N ALA A 433 -16.83 15.67 -16.47
CA ALA A 433 -17.90 14.94 -15.79
C ALA A 433 -19.17 14.92 -16.65
N THR A 434 -19.92 13.81 -16.60
CA THR A 434 -21.22 13.69 -17.28
C THR A 434 -22.25 14.65 -16.68
N ASP A 435 -22.15 14.89 -15.37
CA ASP A 435 -23.05 15.75 -14.62
C ASP A 435 -22.40 17.12 -14.44
N SER A 436 -22.95 18.14 -15.08
CA SER A 436 -22.36 19.49 -15.10
C SER A 436 -22.65 20.32 -13.85
N ASN A 437 -23.59 19.88 -13.00
CA ASN A 437 -24.04 20.65 -11.85
C ASN A 437 -23.27 20.27 -10.58
N PRO A 438 -22.47 21.17 -10.00
CA PRO A 438 -21.73 20.90 -8.75
C PRO A 438 -22.64 20.59 -7.55
N ALA A 439 -23.92 20.98 -7.59
CA ALA A 439 -24.87 20.67 -6.52
C ALA A 439 -25.21 19.17 -6.43
N ASP A 440 -24.98 18.41 -7.51
CA ASP A 440 -25.25 16.97 -7.56
C ASP A 440 -24.10 16.14 -6.94
N ARG A 441 -23.05 16.81 -6.44
CA ARG A 441 -21.95 16.14 -5.73
C ARG A 441 -22.47 15.35 -4.54
N HIS A 442 -21.97 14.12 -4.40
CA HIS A 442 -22.37 13.26 -3.31
C HIS A 442 -22.04 13.92 -1.95
N PRO A 443 -23.00 14.06 -1.02
CA PRO A 443 -22.81 14.83 0.21
C PRO A 443 -21.61 14.37 1.05
N TRP A 444 -21.31 13.06 1.02
CA TRP A 444 -20.23 12.44 1.77
C TRP A 444 -18.91 12.28 0.99
N GLU A 445 -18.81 12.84 -0.22
CA GLU A 445 -17.56 12.84 -0.99
C GLU A 445 -16.43 13.53 -0.21
N SER A 446 -15.21 12.99 -0.22
CA SER A 446 -14.04 13.59 0.41
C SER A 446 -12.78 13.43 -0.43
N LYS A 447 -11.78 14.27 -0.17
CA LYS A 447 -10.58 14.39 -1.01
C LYS A 447 -9.31 14.08 -0.21
N PRO A 448 -8.21 13.66 -0.85
CA PRO A 448 -7.05 13.12 -0.14
C PRO A 448 -6.48 14.04 0.94
N TRP A 449 -6.47 15.36 0.75
CA TRP A 449 -5.96 16.29 1.76
C TRP A 449 -6.73 16.26 3.10
N SER A 450 -8.00 15.82 3.12
CA SER A 450 -8.79 15.72 4.35
C SER A 450 -8.60 14.38 5.08
N TRP A 451 -7.99 13.38 4.43
CA TRP A 451 -7.93 12.02 4.96
C TRP A 451 -6.96 11.85 6.15
N PRO A 452 -5.72 12.39 6.16
CA PRO A 452 -4.77 12.12 7.25
C PRO A 452 -5.31 12.45 8.64
N ILE A 453 -6.13 13.50 8.74
CA ILE A 453 -6.74 13.97 9.99
C ILE A 453 -8.24 13.63 10.10
N GLY A 454 -8.81 12.92 9.12
CA GLY A 454 -10.20 12.45 9.17
C GLY A 454 -11.24 13.58 9.32
N THR A 455 -11.04 14.74 8.68
CA THR A 455 -11.95 15.88 8.87
C THR A 455 -13.29 15.71 8.18
N ARG A 456 -13.42 14.75 7.25
CA ARG A 456 -14.67 14.48 6.52
C ARG A 456 -14.96 12.97 6.54
N PRO A 457 -15.70 12.48 7.56
CA PRO A 457 -16.13 11.09 7.65
C PRO A 457 -17.19 10.77 6.60
N VAL A 458 -17.55 9.50 6.47
CA VAL A 458 -18.58 9.02 5.54
C VAL A 458 -19.67 8.32 6.35
N LEU A 459 -20.93 8.66 6.08
CA LEU A 459 -22.08 8.01 6.70
C LEU A 459 -22.38 6.68 5.99
N TYR A 460 -22.36 5.57 6.74
CA TYR A 460 -22.65 4.22 6.23
C TYR A 460 -24.06 3.77 6.57
N TYR A 461 -24.63 4.23 7.68
CA TYR A 461 -25.94 3.81 8.14
C TYR A 461 -26.70 4.96 8.77
N ALA A 462 -27.91 5.22 8.27
CA ALA A 462 -28.90 6.11 8.86
C ALA A 462 -30.29 5.62 8.43
N PRO A 463 -31.03 4.88 9.29
CA PRO A 463 -32.36 4.40 8.94
C PRO A 463 -33.34 5.57 8.77
N ALA A 464 -34.28 5.42 7.84
CA ALA A 464 -35.26 6.45 7.46
C ALA A 464 -36.36 6.66 8.52
N ASP A 465 -36.70 5.61 9.26
CA ASP A 465 -37.79 5.67 10.23
C ASP A 465 -37.36 6.22 11.58
N ALA A 466 -38.28 6.99 12.14
CA ALA A 466 -38.24 7.78 13.34
C ALA A 466 -37.82 6.94 14.60
N PRO A 467 -37.59 7.63 15.71
CA PRO A 467 -36.57 7.32 16.70
C PRO A 467 -36.52 5.89 17.23
N ALA A 468 -35.31 5.35 17.29
CA ALA A 468 -35.09 4.02 17.84
C ALA A 468 -35.42 4.01 19.33
N PRO A 469 -36.28 3.11 19.84
CA PRO A 469 -36.34 2.87 21.28
C PRO A 469 -34.98 2.35 21.77
N GLY A 470 -34.58 2.72 22.99
CA GLY A 470 -33.47 2.04 23.67
C GLY A 470 -32.20 2.84 23.96
N CYS A 471 -32.21 4.18 23.91
CA CYS A 471 -31.12 4.98 24.50
C CYS A 471 -31.27 5.24 26.01
N GLY A 472 -32.17 4.53 26.71
CA GLY A 472 -32.44 4.66 28.15
C GLY A 472 -33.69 5.49 28.48
N ASP A 473 -34.16 5.41 29.74
CA ASP A 473 -35.15 6.30 30.38
C ASP A 473 -36.48 6.55 29.65
N GLY A 474 -36.96 5.58 28.86
CA GLY A 474 -38.21 5.74 28.10
C GLY A 474 -38.14 6.80 26.99
N LEU A 475 -36.92 7.26 26.65
CA LEU A 475 -36.70 8.23 25.58
C LEU A 475 -37.05 7.62 24.23
N GLN A 476 -37.99 8.26 23.55
CA GLN A 476 -38.49 7.86 22.24
C GLN A 476 -37.90 8.76 21.15
N ASN A 477 -36.70 9.34 21.28
CA ASN A 477 -36.11 10.27 20.29
C ASN A 477 -34.67 9.89 19.89
N CYS A 478 -34.30 8.61 20.00
CA CYS A 478 -32.94 8.16 19.72
C CYS A 478 -32.66 8.01 18.22
N VAL A 479 -31.41 8.20 17.83
CA VAL A 479 -30.92 8.01 16.46
C VAL A 479 -29.90 6.88 16.43
N ARG A 480 -29.77 6.24 15.26
CA ARG A 480 -28.75 5.23 15.00
C ARG A 480 -27.95 5.66 13.79
N ARG A 481 -26.63 5.72 13.93
CA ARG A 481 -25.72 6.12 12.85
C ARG A 481 -24.48 5.24 12.88
N ILE A 482 -24.00 4.85 11.70
CA ILE A 482 -22.63 4.32 11.54
C ILE A 482 -21.88 5.31 10.68
N PHE A 483 -20.83 5.90 11.24
CA PHE A 483 -19.89 6.72 10.49
C PHE A 483 -18.58 5.98 10.33
N LEU A 484 -18.06 5.94 9.11
CA LEU A 484 -16.66 5.68 8.91
C LEU A 484 -15.87 6.90 9.35
N ILE A 485 -15.24 6.78 10.52
CA ILE A 485 -14.44 7.84 11.11
C ILE A 485 -13.21 7.27 11.80
N GLY A 486 -12.07 7.95 11.66
CA GLY A 486 -10.86 7.59 12.38
C GLY A 486 -10.94 8.05 13.82
N THR A 487 -10.41 7.26 14.76
CA THR A 487 -10.34 7.67 16.17
C THR A 487 -9.51 8.94 16.27
N PRO A 488 -10.08 10.11 16.65
CA PRO A 488 -9.38 11.39 16.61
C PRO A 488 -8.03 11.40 17.31
N ALA A 489 -7.91 10.73 18.46
CA ALA A 489 -6.65 10.60 19.20
C ALA A 489 -5.51 9.90 18.42
N LEU A 490 -5.84 9.14 17.37
CA LEU A 490 -4.89 8.55 16.42
C LEU A 490 -4.71 9.43 15.18
N TRP A 491 -5.80 9.88 14.55
CA TRP A 491 -5.77 10.52 13.24
C TRP A 491 -5.36 11.99 13.29
N TRP A 492 -5.73 12.75 14.32
CA TRP A 492 -5.39 14.18 14.39
C TRP A 492 -3.90 14.45 14.55
N ILE A 493 -3.14 13.47 15.04
CA ILE A 493 -1.68 13.57 15.13
C ILE A 493 -0.96 13.06 13.87
N ALA A 494 -1.67 12.61 12.84
CA ALA A 494 -1.05 11.98 11.67
C ALA A 494 -0.01 12.88 10.97
N LEU A 495 -0.27 14.19 10.85
CA LEU A 495 0.67 15.13 10.25
C LEU A 495 1.94 15.30 11.11
N PHE A 496 1.82 15.33 12.44
CA PHE A 496 2.96 15.36 13.34
C PHE A 496 3.78 14.06 13.26
N VAL A 497 3.10 12.92 13.21
CA VAL A 497 3.74 11.60 13.05
C VAL A 497 4.46 11.52 11.71
N ALA A 498 3.85 12.00 10.62
CA ALA A 498 4.47 12.04 9.29
C ALA A 498 5.70 12.95 9.27
N GLY A 499 5.62 14.15 9.86
CA GLY A 499 6.74 15.08 9.97
C GLY A 499 7.90 14.49 10.79
N TRP A 500 7.61 13.87 11.94
CA TRP A 500 8.63 13.19 12.75
C TRP A 500 9.24 12.01 11.99
N ALA A 501 8.41 11.20 11.34
CA ALA A 501 8.86 10.07 10.54
C ALA A 501 9.77 10.52 9.39
N LEU A 502 9.45 11.63 8.73
CA LEU A 502 10.25 12.20 7.65
C LEU A 502 11.62 12.64 8.17
N TRP A 503 11.63 13.38 9.29
CA TRP A 503 12.88 13.78 9.94
C TRP A 503 13.73 12.58 10.37
N ARG A 504 13.11 11.54 10.94
CA ARG A 504 13.82 10.30 11.31
C ARG A 504 14.35 9.53 10.11
N ALA A 505 13.57 9.46 9.03
CA ALA A 505 13.94 8.75 7.82
C ALA A 505 15.11 9.44 7.09
N ILE A 506 15.09 10.77 6.99
CA ILE A 506 16.11 11.54 6.26
C ILE A 506 17.26 11.94 7.18
N GLY A 507 16.98 12.62 8.29
CA GLY A 507 18.00 13.18 9.19
C GLY A 507 18.73 12.14 10.03
N ARG A 508 18.11 10.99 10.33
CA ARG A 508 18.73 9.89 11.10
C ARG A 508 18.92 8.61 10.30
N MET A 509 18.53 8.60 9.01
CA MET A 509 18.61 7.42 8.14
C MET A 509 17.95 6.18 8.75
N ASP A 510 16.87 6.37 9.53
CA ASP A 510 16.16 5.29 10.21
C ASP A 510 15.25 4.57 9.21
N TRP A 511 15.70 3.40 8.78
CA TRP A 511 15.00 2.59 7.78
C TRP A 511 13.58 2.19 8.20
N ARG A 512 13.28 2.16 9.51
CA ARG A 512 11.96 1.76 10.03
C ARG A 512 10.91 2.82 9.69
N TYR A 513 11.25 4.09 9.91
CA TYR A 513 10.41 5.22 9.55
C TYR A 513 10.29 5.35 8.03
N LEU A 514 11.39 5.16 7.29
CA LEU A 514 11.33 5.12 5.82
C LEU A 514 10.37 4.05 5.30
N ALA A 515 10.40 2.83 5.88
CA ALA A 515 9.52 1.74 5.49
C ALA A 515 8.03 2.11 5.66
N ILE A 516 7.70 2.74 6.79
CA ILE A 516 6.34 3.16 7.11
C ILE A 516 5.89 4.30 6.19
N LEU A 517 6.74 5.30 5.94
CA LEU A 517 6.43 6.39 5.02
C LEU A 517 6.20 5.89 3.59
N VAL A 518 6.97 4.91 3.13
CA VAL A 518 6.75 4.30 1.80
C VAL A 518 5.41 3.56 1.78
N GLY A 519 5.08 2.79 2.84
CA GLY A 519 3.80 2.09 2.93
C GLY A 519 2.59 3.02 2.99
N TYR A 520 2.67 4.09 3.81
CA TYR A 520 1.64 5.13 3.90
C TYR A 520 1.54 5.91 2.59
N GLY A 521 2.68 6.34 2.03
CA GLY A 521 2.76 7.11 0.80
C GLY A 521 2.23 6.36 -0.42
N ALA A 522 2.42 5.04 -0.50
CA ALA A 522 1.87 4.21 -1.56
C ALA A 522 0.34 4.26 -1.62
N GLY A 523 -0.32 4.31 -0.46
CA GLY A 523 -1.78 4.41 -0.37
C GLY A 523 -2.32 5.83 -0.40
N TYR A 524 -1.46 6.84 -0.33
CA TYR A 524 -1.85 8.25 -0.16
C TYR A 524 -1.52 9.13 -1.37
N LEU A 525 -0.26 9.11 -1.82
CA LEU A 525 0.24 10.02 -2.86
C LEU A 525 -0.43 9.83 -4.23
N PRO A 526 -0.71 8.61 -4.72
CA PRO A 526 -1.31 8.43 -6.05
C PRO A 526 -2.69 9.09 -6.20
N TRP A 527 -3.42 9.29 -5.09
CA TRP A 527 -4.73 9.94 -5.11
C TRP A 527 -4.67 11.44 -5.45
N PHE A 528 -3.49 12.07 -5.42
CA PHE A 528 -3.31 13.44 -5.89
C PHE A 528 -3.18 13.55 -7.42
N ALA A 529 -3.08 12.42 -8.14
CA ALA A 529 -2.91 12.43 -9.59
C ALA A 529 -4.19 12.83 -10.35
N ASN A 530 -5.37 12.59 -9.77
CA ASN A 530 -6.66 12.99 -10.34
C ASN A 530 -7.60 13.43 -9.21
N LEU A 531 -7.60 14.73 -8.92
CA LEU A 531 -8.44 15.34 -7.87
C LEU A 531 -9.89 15.55 -8.31
N ASP A 532 -10.16 15.54 -9.61
CA ASP A 532 -11.49 15.66 -10.19
C ASP A 532 -12.29 14.36 -10.05
N ARG A 533 -11.60 13.23 -9.79
CA ARG A 533 -12.24 11.95 -9.51
C ARG A 533 -13.11 12.02 -8.25
N GLN A 534 -14.29 11.39 -8.31
CA GLN A 534 -15.13 11.20 -7.13
C GLN A 534 -14.46 10.23 -6.14
N MET A 535 -14.38 10.64 -4.88
CA MET A 535 -13.53 10.02 -3.86
C MET A 535 -14.18 10.07 -2.48
N TYR A 536 -13.77 9.15 -1.61
CA TYR A 536 -14.36 8.98 -0.29
C TYR A 536 -13.30 8.59 0.75
N PHE A 537 -13.64 8.77 2.03
CA PHE A 537 -12.70 8.55 3.11
C PHE A 537 -12.32 7.06 3.28
N PHE A 538 -13.14 6.11 2.81
CA PHE A 538 -12.83 4.68 2.90
C PHE A 538 -11.59 4.27 2.09
N TYR A 539 -11.15 5.06 1.11
CA TYR A 539 -9.86 4.83 0.44
C TYR A 539 -8.65 5.01 1.38
N ALA A 540 -8.83 5.65 2.54
CA ALA A 540 -7.82 5.80 3.57
C ALA A 540 -7.66 4.54 4.46
N THR A 541 -8.50 3.52 4.31
CA THR A 541 -8.46 2.29 5.14
C THR A 541 -7.07 1.64 5.17
N PRO A 542 -6.38 1.43 4.03
CA PRO A 542 -5.03 0.86 4.03
C PRO A 542 -3.96 1.77 4.68
N LEU A 543 -4.27 3.04 4.98
CA LEU A 543 -3.35 3.95 5.69
C LEU A 543 -3.31 3.69 7.19
N ALA A 544 -4.40 3.15 7.77
CA ALA A 544 -4.54 2.99 9.21
C ALA A 544 -3.42 2.16 9.85
N PRO A 545 -3.02 0.98 9.31
CA PRO A 545 -1.91 0.21 9.88
C PRO A 545 -0.58 0.98 9.86
N PHE A 546 -0.30 1.75 8.81
CA PHE A 546 0.95 2.51 8.71
C PHE A 546 0.96 3.72 9.64
N LEU A 547 -0.18 4.39 9.84
CA LEU A 547 -0.33 5.42 10.87
C LEU A 547 -0.07 4.84 12.26
N VAL A 548 -0.71 3.72 12.60
CA VAL A 548 -0.51 3.03 13.89
C VAL A 548 0.95 2.63 14.08
N LEU A 549 1.59 2.05 13.08
CA LEU A 549 3.03 1.71 13.14
C LEU A 549 3.90 2.96 13.33
N GLY A 550 3.57 4.08 12.67
CA GLY A 550 4.25 5.35 12.82
C GLY A 550 4.17 5.88 14.25
N ILE A 551 2.97 5.89 14.82
CA ILE A 551 2.70 6.26 16.22
C ILE A 551 3.50 5.35 17.16
N VAL A 552 3.48 4.04 16.95
CA VAL A 552 4.22 3.07 17.77
C VAL A 552 5.73 3.33 17.74
N LEU A 553 6.30 3.70 16.60
CA LEU A 553 7.71 4.09 16.55
C LEU A 553 7.98 5.38 17.32
N VAL A 554 7.11 6.40 17.19
CA VAL A 554 7.20 7.65 17.97
C VAL A 554 7.14 7.35 19.47
N LEU A 555 6.20 6.53 19.92
CA LEU A 555 6.11 6.09 21.33
C LEU A 555 7.36 5.32 21.76
N GLY A 556 7.95 4.52 20.86
CA GLY A 556 9.23 3.86 21.09
C GLY A 556 10.40 4.84 21.28
N ASP A 557 10.45 5.91 20.48
CA ASP A 557 11.43 6.99 20.63
C ASP A 557 11.23 7.75 21.96
N VAL A 558 9.98 7.98 22.38
CA VAL A 558 9.63 8.60 23.68
C VAL A 558 10.09 7.74 24.86
N LEU A 559 9.77 6.44 24.85
CA LEU A 559 10.24 5.49 25.88
C LEU A 559 11.77 5.46 25.99
N GLY A 560 12.46 5.55 24.85
CA GLY A 560 13.90 5.72 24.79
C GLY A 560 14.71 4.49 25.24
N SER A 561 16.00 4.71 25.51
CA SER A 561 16.96 3.66 25.87
C SER A 561 16.84 3.23 27.33
N ARG A 562 17.15 1.95 27.61
CA ARG A 562 17.26 1.42 28.98
C ARG A 562 18.33 2.08 29.86
N ARG A 563 19.21 2.89 29.25
CA ARG A 563 20.29 3.62 29.94
C ARG A 563 19.84 4.91 30.61
N PHE A 564 18.60 5.33 30.38
CA PHE A 564 18.05 6.51 31.04
C PHE A 564 17.75 6.24 32.52
N GLY A 565 17.86 7.28 33.35
CA GLY A 565 17.54 7.21 34.78
C GLY A 565 16.10 6.74 35.03
N VAL A 566 15.88 6.16 36.22
CA VAL A 566 14.60 5.53 36.59
C VAL A 566 13.43 6.51 36.46
N GLU A 567 13.61 7.76 36.91
CA GLU A 567 12.58 8.81 36.86
C GLU A 567 12.14 9.12 35.42
N ARG A 568 13.07 9.42 34.50
CA ARG A 568 12.77 9.67 33.07
C ARG A 568 12.02 8.47 32.47
N ARG A 569 12.41 7.25 32.84
CA ARG A 569 11.77 6.03 32.34
C ARG A 569 10.34 5.88 32.85
N MET A 570 10.08 6.16 34.12
CA MET A 570 8.73 6.12 34.70
C MET A 570 7.84 7.20 34.11
N LEU A 571 8.35 8.43 33.95
CA LEU A 571 7.62 9.52 33.28
C LEU A 571 7.28 9.17 31.82
N SER A 572 8.24 8.63 31.07
CA SER A 572 8.02 8.23 29.67
C SER A 572 7.00 7.08 29.58
N LEU A 573 7.08 6.10 30.48
CA LEU A 573 6.12 5.01 30.55
C LEU A 573 4.71 5.51 30.91
N GLY A 574 4.62 6.41 31.89
CA GLY A 574 3.36 7.06 32.29
C GLY A 574 2.74 7.84 31.13
N PHE A 575 3.53 8.61 30.38
CA PHE A 575 3.07 9.31 29.18
C PHE A 575 2.54 8.36 28.11
N VAL A 576 3.28 7.28 27.79
CA VAL A 576 2.83 6.28 26.82
C VAL A 576 1.55 5.59 27.28
N ALA A 577 1.46 5.22 28.56
CA ALA A 577 0.27 4.61 29.13
C ALA A 577 -0.94 5.55 29.07
N LEU A 578 -0.74 6.84 29.40
CA LEU A 578 -1.77 7.87 29.32
C LEU A 578 -2.26 8.06 27.88
N TYR A 579 -1.35 8.14 26.91
CA TYR A 579 -1.71 8.28 25.49
C TYR A 579 -2.49 7.06 24.97
N VAL A 580 -2.04 5.84 25.28
CA VAL A 580 -2.76 4.62 24.91
C VAL A 580 -4.13 4.58 25.58
N GLY A 581 -4.22 4.95 26.87
CA GLY A 581 -5.48 5.07 27.59
C GLY A 581 -6.44 6.10 26.97
N LEU A 582 -5.92 7.24 26.52
CA LEU A 582 -6.69 8.27 25.80
C LEU A 582 -7.26 7.73 24.48
N VAL A 583 -6.47 6.98 23.71
CA VAL A 583 -6.96 6.36 22.46
C VAL A 583 -8.09 5.37 22.74
N VAL A 584 -7.92 4.51 23.75
CA VAL A 584 -8.95 3.55 24.16
C VAL A 584 -10.22 4.27 24.63
N ALA A 585 -10.08 5.31 25.47
CA ALA A 585 -11.21 6.10 25.94
C ALA A 585 -11.93 6.83 24.79
N ASN A 586 -11.19 7.38 23.82
CA ASN A 586 -11.78 8.04 22.66
C ASN A 586 -12.52 7.05 21.74
N PHE A 587 -11.99 5.83 21.57
CA PHE A 587 -12.68 4.78 20.83
C PHE A 587 -13.96 4.32 21.54
N ILE A 588 -13.93 4.13 22.86
CA ILE A 588 -15.12 3.78 23.66
C ILE A 588 -16.15 4.92 23.60
N TRP A 589 -15.72 6.18 23.67
CA TRP A 589 -16.61 7.34 23.53
C TRP A 589 -17.35 7.34 22.19
N LEU A 590 -16.67 6.99 21.10
CA LEU A 590 -17.26 6.92 19.76
C LEU A 590 -18.00 5.60 19.49
N TRP A 591 -18.01 4.65 20.43
CA TRP A 591 -18.55 3.30 20.23
C TRP A 591 -19.97 3.29 19.64
N PRO A 592 -20.95 4.09 20.14
CA PRO A 592 -22.29 4.07 19.56
C PRO A 592 -22.32 4.43 18.08
N MET A 593 -21.49 5.40 17.67
CA MET A 593 -21.41 5.92 16.30
C MET A 593 -20.60 5.02 15.35
N LEU A 594 -19.75 4.15 15.91
CA LEU A 594 -19.00 3.14 15.15
C LEU A 594 -19.80 1.85 14.94
N ASN A 595 -20.74 1.54 15.84
CA ASN A 595 -21.48 0.28 15.84
C ASN A 595 -22.95 0.41 15.45
N GLY A 596 -23.49 1.64 15.41
CA GLY A 596 -24.90 1.87 15.11
C GLY A 596 -25.82 1.59 16.30
N ASP A 597 -25.28 1.74 17.52
CA ASP A 597 -26.05 1.61 18.74
C ASP A 597 -26.97 2.84 18.91
N PRO A 598 -28.17 2.69 19.52
CA PRO A 598 -29.06 3.81 19.77
C PRO A 598 -28.42 4.89 20.65
N MET A 599 -28.48 6.16 20.22
CA MET A 599 -27.97 7.29 20.97
C MET A 599 -28.95 8.46 20.98
N THR A 600 -28.90 9.31 22.01
CA THR A 600 -29.67 10.56 22.03
C THR A 600 -29.12 11.54 20.99
N GLN A 601 -29.96 12.48 20.54
CA GLN A 601 -29.51 13.56 19.66
C GLN A 601 -28.40 14.41 20.31
N GLU A 602 -28.44 14.59 21.63
CA GLU A 602 -27.39 15.29 22.38
C GLU A 602 -26.06 14.53 22.35
N MET A 603 -26.09 13.20 22.51
CA MET A 603 -24.90 12.36 22.39
C MET A 603 -24.33 12.43 20.96
N LEU A 604 -25.19 12.36 19.93
CA LEU A 604 -24.74 12.52 18.54
C LEU A 604 -24.05 13.87 18.33
N ARG A 605 -24.64 14.97 18.81
CA ARG A 605 -24.03 16.31 18.74
C ARG A 605 -22.70 16.37 19.51
N ALA A 606 -22.63 15.77 20.69
CA ALA A 606 -21.41 15.74 21.52
C ALA A 606 -20.29 14.87 20.90
N GLN A 607 -20.63 13.85 20.12
CA GLN A 607 -19.68 13.03 19.36
C GLN A 607 -19.29 13.67 18.02
N THR A 608 -20.07 14.64 17.53
CA THR A 608 -19.82 15.37 16.27
C THR A 608 -18.95 16.59 16.54
N TRP A 609 -17.62 16.40 16.60
CA TRP A 609 -16.69 17.43 17.05
C TRP A 609 -16.39 18.52 16.01
N LEU A 610 -16.51 18.19 14.71
CA LEU A 610 -16.29 19.13 13.62
C LEU A 610 -17.61 19.36 12.87
N PRO A 611 -17.91 20.60 12.44
CA PRO A 611 -19.07 20.88 11.59
C PRO A 611 -19.08 20.07 10.27
N SER A 612 -17.92 19.63 9.80
CA SER A 612 -17.77 18.84 8.57
C SER A 612 -18.12 17.36 8.72
N TRP A 613 -18.51 16.90 9.91
CA TRP A 613 -18.88 15.49 10.18
C TRP A 613 -20.35 15.17 9.91
N GLY A 614 -21.17 16.18 9.61
CA GLY A 614 -22.60 16.02 9.31
C GLY A 614 -23.31 17.35 9.39
#